data_AF-A0A9D9ITE9-F1
#
_entry.id   AF-A0A9D9ITE9-F1
#
_cell.length_a   1.000
_cell.length_b   1.000
_cell.length_c   1.000
_cell.angle_alpha   90.00
_cell.angle_beta   90.00
_cell.angle_gamma   90.00
#
_symmetry.space_group_name_H-M   'P 1'
#
loop_
_entity.id
_entity.type
_entity.pdbx_description
1 polymer ?
#
loop_
_entity_poly.entity_id
_entity_poly.type
_entity_poly.pdbx_seq_one_letter_code
_entity_poly.pdbx_strand_id
1 'polypeptide(L)'
;GLVQTACIVGCAIDRKIDIETPYDKITDAALKNPLSDIYYDEIIRLAAEWQKPYPLIEYMGNLGTLQGDLPASMLYTQIKQSDFAKFATRELSWIDYDIKKCSELNTTLPFRIPNLLINGFVLPGEHLCAAFFAPHNIIETCDAVLAYLRNPRISLQKLMTYLKGPDFPTGGLIESDSLLEIYKTGYGDIDVFAEVVLEDALISDDDAENISRLYFRTPYMADFRQIEQEFDLIISSHSINGLVNVRYEHKDFLNQGFCVDIEKSADIIAVIKEIYNMTHLKNRITINNLAYVDGVPQRLNLKDMIRFWVSKRAHAIASYFPEGGIVPKGILKLDLRDTKEIYQAPRKTQIIHSIDDYLSIVSCHNLA
;
A
#
# COMPACT_ATOMS: atom_id res chain seq x y z
N GLY A 1 9.23 3.16 11.79
CA GLY A 1 8.89 3.78 13.08
C GLY A 1 9.58 5.14 13.23
N LEU A 2 10.56 5.25 14.13
CA LEU A 2 11.23 6.52 14.44
C LEU A 2 11.91 7.18 13.22
N VAL A 3 12.54 6.39 12.34
CA VAL A 3 13.16 6.89 11.09
C VAL A 3 12.10 7.55 10.20
N GLN A 4 10.97 6.89 9.96
CA GLN A 4 9.85 7.44 9.18
C GLN A 4 9.32 8.74 9.79
N THR A 5 9.09 8.75 11.11
CA THR A 5 8.67 9.94 11.86
C THR A 5 9.65 11.09 11.63
N ALA A 6 10.96 10.85 11.75
CA ALA A 6 11.98 11.86 11.52
C ALA A 6 12.01 12.36 10.05
N CYS A 7 11.86 11.48 9.06
CA CYS A 7 11.78 11.89 7.64
C CYS A 7 10.58 12.81 7.41
N ILE A 8 9.40 12.42 7.90
CA ILE A 8 8.15 13.18 7.71
C ILE A 8 8.24 14.52 8.42
N VAL A 9 8.69 14.53 9.69
CA VAL A 9 8.81 15.76 10.47
C VAL A 9 9.90 16.68 9.93
N GLY A 10 11.03 16.13 9.48
CA GLY A 10 12.09 16.90 8.84
C GLY A 10 11.61 17.62 7.58
N CYS A 11 10.78 16.95 6.77
CA CYS A 11 10.14 17.59 5.61
C CYS A 11 9.08 18.64 6.02
N ALA A 12 8.34 18.40 7.09
CA ALA A 12 7.23 19.26 7.51
C ALA A 12 7.64 20.51 8.33
N ILE A 13 8.57 20.38 9.28
CA ILE A 13 8.90 21.41 10.28
C ILE A 13 10.11 22.26 9.88
N ASP A 14 11.23 21.63 9.49
CA ASP A 14 12.52 22.32 9.40
C ASP A 14 12.66 23.19 8.14
N ARG A 15 11.72 23.08 7.19
CA ARG A 15 11.90 23.65 5.84
C ARG A 15 10.74 24.44 5.27
N LYS A 16 9.59 24.56 5.94
CA LYS A 16 8.38 25.24 5.39
C LYS A 16 8.16 24.87 3.90
N ILE A 17 8.23 23.58 3.58
CA ILE A 17 8.15 23.07 2.21
C ILE A 17 6.69 23.18 1.75
N ASP A 18 6.33 24.32 1.20
CA ASP A 18 5.02 24.58 0.61
C ASP A 18 4.97 24.06 -0.84
N ILE A 19 3.78 24.04 -1.43
CA ILE A 19 3.54 23.74 -2.85
C ILE A 19 4.39 24.63 -3.76
N GLU A 20 4.63 25.88 -3.36
CA GLU A 20 5.47 26.85 -4.09
C GLU A 20 6.97 26.70 -3.84
N THR A 21 7.39 25.85 -2.89
CA THR A 21 8.81 25.65 -2.58
C THR A 21 9.45 24.72 -3.61
N PRO A 22 10.60 25.09 -4.21
CA PRO A 22 11.36 24.21 -5.09
C PRO A 22 11.75 22.90 -4.39
N TYR A 23 11.95 21.84 -5.17
CA TYR A 23 12.48 20.58 -4.64
C TYR A 23 13.89 20.78 -4.05
N ASP A 24 14.12 20.23 -2.85
CA ASP A 24 15.40 20.34 -2.18
C ASP A 24 16.28 19.12 -2.45
N LYS A 25 17.60 19.32 -2.56
CA LYS A 25 18.54 18.20 -2.60
C LYS A 25 18.47 17.38 -1.32
N ILE A 26 18.45 16.06 -1.46
CA ILE A 26 18.43 15.14 -0.31
C ILE A 26 19.68 15.31 0.55
N THR A 27 20.83 15.63 -0.04
CA THR A 27 22.05 15.90 0.73
C THR A 27 21.85 17.01 1.75
N ASP A 28 21.17 18.10 1.40
CA ASP A 28 20.97 19.20 2.34
C ASP A 28 20.01 18.83 3.49
N ALA A 29 19.21 17.76 3.31
CA ALA A 29 18.27 17.23 4.30
C ALA A 29 18.93 16.18 5.21
N ALA A 30 19.78 15.35 4.60
CA ALA A 30 20.45 14.22 5.24
C ALA A 30 21.78 14.60 5.92
N LEU A 31 22.48 15.66 5.46
CA LEU A 31 23.83 16.04 5.93
C LEU A 31 23.92 16.45 7.42
N LYS A 32 22.79 16.62 8.12
CA LYS A 32 22.78 16.94 9.56
C LYS A 32 22.73 15.73 10.49
N ASN A 33 22.64 14.48 9.98
CA ASN A 33 22.47 13.29 10.82
C ASN A 33 23.35 12.10 10.37
N PRO A 34 24.16 11.48 11.25
CA PRO A 34 25.11 10.39 10.92
C PRO A 34 24.49 9.04 10.50
N LEU A 35 23.19 8.98 10.18
CA LEU A 35 22.48 7.78 9.70
C LEU A 35 21.93 7.98 8.26
N SER A 36 22.64 8.75 7.42
CA SER A 36 22.18 9.23 6.11
C SER A 36 21.59 8.15 5.19
N ASP A 37 22.17 6.95 5.19
CA ASP A 37 21.78 5.89 4.27
C ASP A 37 20.45 5.23 4.68
N ILE A 38 20.24 5.03 5.99
CA ILE A 38 18.98 4.50 6.53
C ILE A 38 17.83 5.50 6.28
N TYR A 39 18.12 6.79 6.42
CA TYR A 39 17.14 7.83 6.08
C TYR A 39 16.84 7.85 4.58
N TYR A 40 17.85 7.63 3.74
CA TYR A 40 17.67 7.61 2.29
C TYR A 40 16.77 6.46 1.84
N ASP A 41 17.04 5.24 2.31
CA ASP A 41 16.20 4.07 2.01
C ASP A 41 14.76 4.27 2.48
N GLU A 42 14.57 4.88 3.65
CA GLU A 42 13.22 5.17 4.16
C GLU A 42 12.53 6.27 3.37
N ILE A 43 13.25 7.30 2.91
CA ILE A 43 12.70 8.34 2.02
C ILE A 43 12.19 7.71 0.73
N ILE A 44 12.94 6.78 0.15
CA ILE A 44 12.55 6.03 -1.04
C ILE A 44 11.26 5.24 -0.76
N ARG A 45 11.19 4.51 0.37
CA ARG A 45 9.97 3.77 0.77
C ARG A 45 8.77 4.69 1.01
N LEU A 46 8.99 5.90 1.52
CA LEU A 46 7.94 6.90 1.75
C LEU A 46 7.44 7.56 0.46
N ALA A 47 8.24 7.53 -0.60
CA ALA A 47 7.91 8.05 -1.93
C ALA A 47 7.41 6.97 -2.91
N ALA A 48 7.77 5.70 -2.71
CA ALA A 48 7.42 4.61 -3.61
C ALA A 48 5.91 4.34 -3.65
N GLU A 49 5.26 4.80 -4.72
CA GLU A 49 3.84 4.62 -5.00
C GLU A 49 3.43 3.14 -5.08
N TRP A 50 4.31 2.24 -5.53
CA TRP A 50 4.05 0.79 -5.52
C TRP A 50 4.11 0.16 -4.12
N GLN A 51 4.65 0.86 -3.12
CA GLN A 51 4.69 0.38 -1.73
C GLN A 51 3.62 1.02 -0.86
N LYS A 52 3.29 2.29 -1.11
CA LYS A 52 2.33 3.08 -0.32
C LYS A 52 1.24 3.64 -1.24
N PRO A 53 -0.05 3.36 -0.96
CA PRO A 53 -1.13 3.95 -1.74
C PRO A 53 -1.18 5.47 -1.68
N TYR A 54 -0.67 6.07 -0.59
CA TYR A 54 -0.59 7.52 -0.40
C TYR A 54 0.83 7.91 0.04
N PRO A 55 1.76 8.11 -0.91
CA PRO A 55 3.12 8.51 -0.61
C PRO A 55 3.16 9.75 0.28
N LEU A 56 4.09 9.75 1.24
CA LEU A 56 4.27 10.85 2.18
C LEU A 56 5.34 11.85 1.73
N ILE A 57 6.15 11.44 0.74
CA ILE A 57 7.22 12.22 0.14
C ILE A 57 7.03 12.18 -1.37
N GLU A 58 7.14 13.33 -2.02
CA GLU A 58 7.32 13.43 -3.47
C GLU A 58 8.81 13.37 -3.79
N TYR A 59 9.15 12.65 -4.84
CA TYR A 59 10.53 12.39 -5.22
C TYR A 59 10.77 12.76 -6.67
N MET A 60 11.86 13.50 -6.91
CA MET A 60 12.33 13.89 -8.24
C MET A 60 13.67 13.25 -8.52
N GLY A 61 13.71 12.46 -9.60
CA GLY A 61 14.86 11.63 -9.98
C GLY A 61 14.41 10.20 -10.27
N ASN A 62 15.37 9.30 -10.48
CA ASN A 62 15.07 7.87 -10.63
C ASN A 62 14.85 7.25 -9.24
N LEU A 63 13.59 6.95 -8.89
CA LEU A 63 13.18 6.32 -7.63
C LEU A 63 13.44 4.80 -7.60
N GLY A 64 13.91 4.24 -8.71
CA GLY A 64 13.91 2.80 -8.94
C GLY A 64 12.59 2.33 -9.54
N THR A 65 12.46 1.02 -9.70
CA THR A 65 11.29 0.39 -10.32
C THR A 65 10.79 -0.78 -9.45
N LEU A 66 9.58 -1.26 -9.74
CA LEU A 66 9.03 -2.47 -9.12
C LEU A 66 9.92 -3.71 -9.37
N GLN A 67 10.73 -3.70 -10.44
CA GLN A 67 11.64 -4.79 -10.80
C GLN A 67 12.88 -4.90 -9.90
N GLY A 68 13.01 -3.98 -8.93
CA GLY A 68 14.17 -3.91 -8.07
C GLY A 68 15.35 -3.16 -8.68
N ASP A 69 15.12 -2.32 -9.69
CA ASP A 69 16.12 -1.34 -10.10
C ASP A 69 16.39 -0.38 -8.95
N LEU A 70 17.68 -0.18 -8.66
CA LEU A 70 18.08 0.66 -7.55
C LEU A 70 17.76 2.14 -7.86
N PRO A 71 17.31 2.89 -6.84
CA PRO A 71 17.15 4.33 -6.95
C PRO A 71 18.49 5.00 -7.24
N ALA A 72 18.44 6.17 -7.87
CA ALA A 72 19.63 6.98 -8.10
C ALA A 72 20.32 7.34 -6.77
N SER A 73 21.59 7.75 -6.81
CA SER A 73 22.24 8.26 -5.59
C SER A 73 21.54 9.52 -5.08
N MET A 74 21.50 9.69 -3.75
CA MET A 74 20.94 10.86 -3.06
C MET A 74 21.45 12.23 -3.60
N LEU A 75 22.60 12.24 -4.28
CA LEU A 75 23.21 13.42 -4.91
C LEU A 75 22.43 13.93 -6.13
N TYR A 76 21.70 13.06 -6.81
CA TYR A 76 21.00 13.35 -8.07
C TYR A 76 19.49 13.50 -7.90
N THR A 77 19.04 13.50 -6.65
CA THR A 77 17.63 13.31 -6.32
C THR A 77 17.18 14.43 -5.41
N GLN A 78 15.93 14.82 -5.56
CA GLN A 78 15.34 15.88 -4.76
C GLN A 78 14.01 15.42 -4.19
N ILE A 79 13.63 15.98 -3.04
CA ILE A 79 12.40 15.58 -2.35
C ILE A 79 11.57 16.78 -1.91
N LYS A 80 10.29 16.52 -1.72
CA LYS A 80 9.31 17.46 -1.20
C LYS A 80 8.29 16.72 -0.36
N GLN A 81 7.65 17.39 0.59
CA GLN A 81 6.50 16.81 1.29
C GLN A 81 5.32 16.67 0.31
N SER A 82 4.70 15.50 0.25
CA SER A 82 3.51 15.31 -0.59
C SER A 82 2.30 16.09 -0.06
N ASP A 83 1.36 16.42 -0.93
CA ASP A 83 0.12 17.09 -0.51
C ASP A 83 -0.71 16.26 0.47
N PHE A 84 -0.66 14.93 0.32
CA PHE A 84 -1.25 14.01 1.30
C PHE A 84 -0.59 14.14 2.67
N ALA A 85 0.74 14.14 2.72
CA ALA A 85 1.47 14.30 3.98
C ALA A 85 1.20 15.66 4.62
N LYS A 86 1.19 16.76 3.86
CA LYS A 86 0.86 18.10 4.38
C LYS A 86 -0.50 18.12 5.06
N PHE A 87 -1.50 17.54 4.41
CA PHE A 87 -2.83 17.39 5.00
C PHE A 87 -2.78 16.53 6.28
N ALA A 88 -2.12 15.37 6.23
CA ALA A 88 -2.04 14.43 7.34
C ALA A 88 -1.30 15.01 8.56
N THR A 89 -0.31 15.88 8.34
CA THR A 89 0.61 16.40 9.35
C THR A 89 0.40 17.86 9.70
N ARG A 90 -0.70 18.49 9.27
CA ARG A 90 -0.98 19.92 9.50
C ARG A 90 -0.88 20.36 10.97
N GLU A 91 -1.08 19.43 11.88
CA GLU A 91 -1.15 19.66 13.31
C GLU A 91 0.14 19.29 14.05
N LEU A 92 1.21 18.96 13.31
CA LEU A 92 2.54 18.86 13.91
C LEU A 92 2.95 20.14 14.65
N SER A 93 2.42 21.29 14.25
CA SER A 93 2.61 22.57 14.95
C SER A 93 2.03 22.60 16.37
N TRP A 94 1.21 21.61 16.76
CA TRP A 94 0.66 21.51 18.11
C TRP A 94 1.63 20.94 19.13
N ILE A 95 2.72 20.31 18.67
CA ILE A 95 3.73 19.72 19.52
C ILE A 95 5.06 20.42 19.30
N ASP A 96 5.80 20.64 20.38
CA ASP A 96 7.19 21.09 20.29
C ASP A 96 8.06 19.85 19.99
N TYR A 97 8.32 19.62 18.70
CA TYR A 97 9.08 18.45 18.25
C TYR A 97 10.55 18.82 18.03
N ASP A 98 11.41 18.35 18.92
CA ASP A 98 12.87 18.43 18.72
C ASP A 98 13.36 17.18 17.97
N ILE A 99 13.71 17.36 16.69
CA ILE A 99 14.26 16.30 15.83
C ILE A 99 15.50 15.65 16.46
N LYS A 100 16.29 16.39 17.24
CA LYS A 100 17.50 15.85 17.90
C LYS A 100 17.17 14.93 19.09
N LYS A 101 15.96 15.02 19.64
CA LYS A 101 15.45 14.16 20.72
C LYS A 101 14.54 13.04 20.21
N CYS A 102 14.44 12.83 18.89
CA CYS A 102 13.60 11.80 18.27
C CYS A 102 13.82 10.40 18.90
N SER A 103 15.04 10.08 19.34
CA SER A 103 15.37 8.81 20.01
C SER A 103 14.84 8.68 21.45
N GLU A 104 14.50 9.79 22.10
CA GLU A 104 14.03 9.85 23.50
C GLU A 104 12.49 9.94 23.61
N LEU A 105 11.81 10.16 22.49
CA LEU A 105 10.43 10.62 22.46
C LEU A 105 9.45 9.46 22.25
N ASN A 106 8.72 9.10 23.31
CA ASN A 106 7.42 8.38 23.27
C ASN A 106 6.31 9.19 22.57
N THR A 107 6.66 10.15 21.71
CA THR A 107 5.77 11.17 21.20
C THR A 107 5.13 10.67 19.92
N THR A 108 3.90 10.18 20.03
CA THR A 108 3.03 9.95 18.89
C THR A 108 2.76 11.28 18.19
N LEU A 109 3.07 11.35 16.88
CA LEU A 109 2.76 12.53 16.07
C LEU A 109 1.23 12.72 15.94
N PRO A 110 0.72 13.96 16.04
CA PRO A 110 -0.69 14.28 15.85
C PRO A 110 -1.08 14.18 14.37
N PHE A 111 -1.16 12.96 13.85
CA PHE A 111 -1.70 12.73 12.51
C PHE A 111 -3.21 12.94 12.48
N ARG A 112 -3.68 13.72 11.52
CA ARG A 112 -5.09 14.01 11.30
C ARG A 112 -5.91 12.82 10.81
N ILE A 113 -5.23 11.81 10.27
CA ILE A 113 -5.80 10.61 9.64
C ILE A 113 -5.16 9.34 10.21
N PRO A 114 -5.85 8.18 10.13
CA PRO A 114 -5.31 6.88 10.56
C PRO A 114 -4.27 6.32 9.59
N ASN A 115 -3.10 6.97 9.50
CA ASN A 115 -2.05 6.66 8.51
C ASN A 115 -1.56 5.20 8.56
N LEU A 116 -1.50 4.58 9.74
CA LEU A 116 -1.10 3.17 9.86
C LEU A 116 -2.05 2.21 9.13
N LEU A 117 -3.36 2.47 9.15
CA LEU A 117 -4.34 1.69 8.40
C LEU A 117 -4.29 2.04 6.91
N ILE A 118 -4.20 3.33 6.60
CA ILE A 118 -4.26 3.84 5.22
C ILE A 118 -3.03 3.38 4.41
N ASN A 119 -1.83 3.66 4.90
CA ASN A 119 -0.58 3.39 4.17
C ASN A 119 0.07 2.05 4.55
N GLY A 120 -0.48 1.35 5.54
CA GLY A 120 0.15 0.16 6.07
C GLY A 120 1.53 0.44 6.67
N PHE A 121 2.23 -0.64 6.99
CA PHE A 121 3.60 -0.60 7.48
C PHE A 121 4.22 -1.99 7.33
N VAL A 122 5.44 -2.03 6.82
CA VAL A 122 6.22 -3.27 6.68
C VAL A 122 7.53 -3.07 7.42
N LEU A 123 7.77 -3.92 8.41
CA LEU A 123 9.06 -4.08 9.06
C LEU A 123 9.54 -5.50 8.78
N PRO A 124 10.51 -5.67 7.86
CA PRO A 124 11.14 -6.97 7.68
C PRO A 124 11.92 -7.35 8.95
N GLY A 125 11.85 -8.61 9.34
CA GLY A 125 12.56 -9.13 10.51
C GLY A 125 12.36 -10.63 10.69
N GLU A 126 13.18 -11.25 11.53
CA GLU A 126 12.99 -12.65 11.92
C GLU A 126 11.73 -12.80 12.80
N HIS A 127 11.11 -13.98 12.72
CA HIS A 127 9.74 -14.39 13.08
C HIS A 127 8.97 -13.69 14.23
N LEU A 128 9.64 -13.07 15.22
CA LEU A 128 9.00 -12.41 16.37
C LEU A 128 8.86 -10.88 16.24
N CYS A 129 9.67 -10.24 15.39
CA CYS A 129 9.70 -8.77 15.25
C CYS A 129 9.18 -8.28 13.90
N ALA A 130 8.85 -9.19 12.98
CA ALA A 130 8.25 -8.84 11.70
C ALA A 130 6.85 -8.23 11.93
N ALA A 131 6.62 -7.04 11.37
CA ALA A 131 5.31 -6.41 11.42
C ALA A 131 4.85 -6.11 10.01
N PHE A 132 3.61 -6.49 9.71
CA PHE A 132 2.98 -6.24 8.43
C PHE A 132 1.56 -5.77 8.66
N PHE A 133 1.34 -4.48 8.43
CA PHE A 133 0.03 -3.85 8.39
C PHE A 133 -0.30 -3.63 6.93
N ALA A 134 -1.36 -4.28 6.43
CA ALA A 134 -1.82 -4.04 5.08
C ALA A 134 -2.36 -2.61 4.92
N PRO A 135 -2.13 -1.96 3.76
CA PRO A 135 -2.76 -0.70 3.42
C PRO A 135 -4.27 -0.87 3.19
N HIS A 136 -5.01 0.22 3.36
CA HIS A 136 -6.46 0.24 3.22
C HIS A 136 -6.91 1.50 2.50
N ASN A 137 -8.09 1.41 1.89
CA ASN A 137 -8.70 2.55 1.24
C ASN A 137 -8.98 3.69 2.25
N ILE A 138 -8.60 4.92 1.92
CA ILE A 138 -8.72 6.05 2.84
C ILE A 138 -10.19 6.38 3.19
N ILE A 139 -11.09 6.27 2.21
CA ILE A 139 -12.50 6.59 2.37
C ILE A 139 -13.13 5.56 3.29
N GLU A 140 -12.93 4.28 2.99
CA GLU A 140 -13.42 3.16 3.80
C GLU A 140 -12.88 3.21 5.24
N THR A 141 -11.60 3.54 5.39
CA THR A 141 -10.97 3.69 6.70
C THR A 141 -11.58 4.83 7.50
N CYS A 142 -11.80 5.99 6.88
CA CYS A 142 -12.43 7.13 7.55
C CYS A 142 -13.89 6.84 7.90
N ASP A 143 -14.65 6.16 7.03
CA ASP A 143 -16.03 5.76 7.31
C ASP A 143 -16.10 4.78 8.50
N ALA A 144 -15.17 3.82 8.59
CA ALA A 144 -15.06 2.90 9.72
C ALA A 144 -14.73 3.64 11.03
N VAL A 145 -13.82 4.61 10.99
CA VAL A 145 -13.49 5.48 12.13
C VAL A 145 -14.70 6.30 12.57
N LEU A 146 -15.43 6.92 11.63
CA LEU A 146 -16.65 7.69 11.93
C LEU A 146 -17.74 6.80 12.52
N ALA A 147 -17.89 5.57 12.03
CA ALA A 147 -18.82 4.60 12.59
C ALA A 147 -18.44 4.21 14.03
N TYR A 148 -17.15 4.01 14.31
CA TYR A 148 -16.64 3.76 15.65
C TYR A 148 -16.88 4.95 16.60
N LEU A 149 -16.65 6.20 16.13
CA LEU A 149 -16.90 7.40 16.93
C LEU A 149 -18.38 7.56 17.31
N ARG A 150 -19.30 7.18 16.41
CA ARG A 150 -20.75 7.18 16.69
C ARG A 150 -21.16 6.08 17.65
N ASN A 151 -20.50 4.93 17.58
CA ASN A 151 -20.77 3.79 18.44
C ASN A 151 -19.47 3.02 18.78
N PRO A 152 -18.81 3.31 19.91
CA PRO A 152 -17.59 2.60 20.31
C PRO A 152 -17.81 1.09 20.57
N ARG A 153 -19.06 0.66 20.75
CA ARG A 153 -19.44 -0.75 20.91
C ARG A 153 -19.75 -1.45 19.59
N ILE A 154 -19.56 -0.79 18.44
CA ILE A 154 -19.73 -1.39 17.11
C ILE A 154 -18.98 -2.73 17.01
N SER A 155 -19.64 -3.74 16.42
CA SER A 155 -19.06 -5.05 16.21
C SER A 155 -18.05 -5.03 15.06
N LEU A 156 -17.14 -6.00 15.05
CA LEU A 156 -16.16 -6.13 13.96
C LEU A 156 -16.85 -6.33 12.61
N GLN A 157 -17.86 -7.21 12.54
CA GLN A 157 -18.62 -7.46 11.31
C GLN A 157 -19.26 -6.18 10.78
N LYS A 158 -19.78 -5.33 11.68
CA LYS A 158 -20.38 -4.05 11.26
C LYS A 158 -19.31 -3.05 10.82
N LEU A 159 -18.13 -3.02 11.46
CA LEU A 159 -16.99 -2.24 10.97
C LEU A 159 -16.56 -2.66 9.56
N MET A 160 -16.55 -3.97 9.29
CA MET A 160 -16.17 -4.51 7.97
C MET A 160 -17.18 -4.16 6.86
N THR A 161 -18.39 -3.71 7.20
CA THR A 161 -19.30 -3.14 6.19
C THR A 161 -18.86 -1.76 5.68
N TYR A 162 -18.00 -1.07 6.43
CA TYR A 162 -17.39 0.21 6.03
C TYR A 162 -15.98 0.01 5.46
N LEU A 163 -15.16 -0.83 6.08
CA LEU A 163 -13.81 -1.20 5.65
C LEU A 163 -13.80 -2.66 5.20
N LYS A 164 -13.86 -2.86 3.88
CA LYS A 164 -14.14 -4.18 3.31
C LYS A 164 -12.94 -5.12 3.40
N GLY A 165 -11.74 -4.58 3.22
CA GLY A 165 -10.50 -5.33 3.16
C GLY A 165 -9.31 -4.42 2.88
N PRO A 166 -8.10 -5.01 2.80
CA PRO A 166 -6.92 -4.32 2.29
C PRO A 166 -7.12 -3.69 0.90
N ASP A 167 -6.41 -2.60 0.65
CA ASP A 167 -6.36 -1.91 -0.64
C ASP A 167 -4.90 -1.64 -0.99
N PHE A 168 -4.31 -2.54 -1.78
CA PHE A 168 -2.90 -2.49 -2.15
C PHE A 168 -2.68 -1.51 -3.30
N PRO A 169 -1.56 -0.77 -3.31
CA PRO A 169 -1.26 0.20 -4.35
C PRO A 169 -1.14 -0.40 -5.77
N THR A 170 -0.76 -1.67 -5.88
CA THR A 170 -0.68 -2.40 -7.15
C THR A 170 -2.00 -3.08 -7.55
N GLY A 171 -3.05 -2.93 -6.74
CA GLY A 171 -4.35 -3.57 -6.97
C GLY A 171 -4.33 -5.07 -6.61
N GLY A 172 -4.72 -5.92 -7.58
CA GLY A 172 -4.85 -7.36 -7.39
C GLY A 172 -6.19 -7.80 -6.80
N LEU A 173 -6.29 -9.11 -6.57
CA LEU A 173 -7.50 -9.77 -6.07
C LEU A 173 -7.20 -10.46 -4.74
N ILE A 174 -8.14 -10.38 -3.79
CA ILE A 174 -8.07 -11.08 -2.51
C ILE A 174 -9.38 -11.77 -2.20
N GLU A 175 -9.32 -12.97 -1.64
CA GLU A 175 -10.51 -13.71 -1.21
C GLU A 175 -11.02 -13.21 0.15
N SER A 176 -12.34 -13.11 0.30
CA SER A 176 -12.97 -12.53 1.49
C SER A 176 -12.87 -13.39 2.75
N ASP A 177 -12.69 -14.69 2.58
CA ASP A 177 -12.95 -15.68 3.65
C ASP A 177 -11.95 -15.57 4.81
N SER A 178 -10.70 -15.18 4.55
CA SER A 178 -9.68 -15.01 5.59
C SER A 178 -9.77 -13.67 6.34
N LEU A 179 -10.42 -12.66 5.75
CA LEU A 179 -10.37 -11.27 6.23
C LEU A 179 -10.99 -11.11 7.62
N LEU A 180 -12.09 -11.83 7.91
CA LEU A 180 -12.77 -11.71 9.20
C LEU A 180 -11.86 -12.16 10.36
N GLU A 181 -11.20 -13.30 10.22
CA GLU A 181 -10.34 -13.83 11.29
C GLU A 181 -9.06 -13.01 11.42
N ILE A 182 -8.50 -12.53 10.30
CA ILE A 182 -7.33 -11.64 10.29
C ILE A 182 -7.66 -10.34 11.02
N TYR A 183 -8.79 -9.70 10.73
CA TYR A 183 -9.17 -8.47 11.43
C TYR A 183 -9.56 -8.68 12.88
N LYS A 184 -9.98 -9.89 13.26
CA LYS A 184 -10.32 -10.24 14.64
C LYS A 184 -9.08 -10.50 15.49
N THR A 185 -8.05 -11.12 14.93
CA THR A 185 -6.84 -11.53 15.67
C THR A 185 -5.67 -10.57 15.45
N GLY A 186 -5.67 -9.81 14.35
CA GLY A 186 -4.53 -9.03 13.87
C GLY A 186 -3.45 -9.87 13.17
N TYR A 187 -3.74 -11.13 12.81
CA TYR A 187 -2.78 -12.04 12.20
C TYR A 187 -3.44 -13.04 11.24
N GLY A 188 -2.75 -13.37 10.16
CA GLY A 188 -3.10 -14.48 9.28
C GLY A 188 -2.66 -14.24 7.85
N ASP A 189 -2.84 -15.24 7.00
CA ASP A 189 -2.36 -15.22 5.63
C ASP A 189 -3.45 -14.77 4.65
N ILE A 190 -3.05 -13.95 3.68
CA ILE A 190 -3.86 -13.52 2.55
C ILE A 190 -3.13 -13.92 1.28
N ASP A 191 -3.82 -14.67 0.43
CA ASP A 191 -3.37 -14.90 -0.94
C ASP A 191 -3.81 -13.67 -1.79
N VAL A 192 -2.85 -13.02 -2.43
CA VAL A 192 -3.03 -11.88 -3.34
C VAL A 192 -2.76 -12.36 -4.76
N PHE A 193 -3.82 -12.42 -5.56
CA PHE A 193 -3.74 -12.86 -6.95
C PHE A 193 -3.51 -11.65 -7.87
N ALA A 194 -2.66 -11.84 -8.87
CA ALA A 194 -2.50 -10.94 -10.00
C ALA A 194 -3.85 -10.79 -10.72
N GLU A 195 -4.25 -9.56 -11.01
CA GLU A 195 -5.41 -9.35 -11.88
C GLU A 195 -5.02 -9.78 -13.31
N VAL A 196 -5.88 -10.59 -13.93
CA VAL A 196 -5.71 -11.04 -15.31
C VAL A 196 -6.79 -10.45 -16.21
N VAL A 197 -6.37 -9.98 -17.39
CA VAL A 197 -7.24 -9.46 -18.45
C VAL A 197 -6.92 -10.20 -19.74
N LEU A 198 -7.94 -10.57 -20.50
CA LEU A 198 -7.79 -11.12 -21.85
C LEU A 198 -7.70 -9.96 -22.86
N GLU A 199 -6.63 -9.92 -23.67
CA GLU A 199 -6.31 -8.84 -24.62
C GLU A 199 -6.47 -9.25 -26.09
N ASP A 200 -7.45 -10.13 -26.38
CA ASP A 200 -7.65 -10.71 -27.72
C ASP A 200 -7.89 -9.68 -28.84
N ALA A 201 -8.22 -8.42 -28.53
CA ALA A 201 -8.50 -7.36 -29.50
C ALA A 201 -7.27 -6.55 -29.99
N LEU A 202 -6.05 -6.85 -29.50
CA LEU A 202 -4.84 -6.06 -29.80
C LEU A 202 -3.77 -6.82 -30.60
N ILE A 203 -4.06 -8.02 -31.08
CA ILE A 203 -3.12 -8.81 -31.89
C ILE A 203 -3.18 -8.29 -33.33
N SER A 204 -2.03 -7.97 -33.93
CA SER A 204 -1.92 -7.65 -35.36
C SER A 204 -2.31 -8.84 -36.21
N ASP A 205 -3.01 -8.58 -37.34
CA ASP A 205 -3.72 -9.55 -38.17
C ASP A 205 -2.94 -10.84 -38.53
N ASP A 206 -1.61 -10.81 -38.63
CA ASP A 206 -0.80 -11.97 -39.07
C ASP A 206 -0.56 -13.04 -37.97
N ASP A 207 -0.62 -12.70 -36.67
CA ASP A 207 -0.43 -13.65 -35.55
C ASP A 207 -1.75 -14.00 -34.82
N ALA A 208 -2.85 -13.31 -35.16
CA ALA A 208 -4.13 -13.37 -34.46
C ALA A 208 -4.95 -14.66 -34.69
N GLU A 209 -4.60 -15.47 -35.69
CA GLU A 209 -5.42 -16.64 -36.03
C GLU A 209 -5.33 -17.77 -34.98
N ASN A 210 -4.21 -17.90 -34.25
CA ASN A 210 -3.94 -19.09 -33.41
C ASN A 210 -3.65 -18.82 -31.93
N ILE A 211 -3.54 -17.56 -31.50
CA ILE A 211 -3.12 -17.21 -30.12
C ILE A 211 -4.18 -16.34 -29.44
N SER A 212 -4.40 -16.58 -28.16
CA SER A 212 -5.08 -15.66 -27.23
C SER A 212 -4.04 -15.04 -26.28
N ARG A 213 -4.23 -13.78 -25.88
CA ARG A 213 -3.27 -13.07 -25.02
C ARG A 213 -3.87 -12.74 -23.67
N LEU A 214 -3.21 -13.17 -22.61
CA LEU A 214 -3.52 -12.81 -21.23
C LEU A 214 -2.52 -11.76 -20.74
N TYR A 215 -2.99 -10.76 -20.02
CA TYR A 215 -2.15 -9.80 -19.32
C TYR A 215 -2.34 -9.93 -17.81
N PHE A 216 -1.28 -10.37 -17.12
CA PHE A 216 -1.23 -10.50 -15.67
C PHE A 216 -0.51 -9.31 -15.06
N ARG A 217 -1.19 -8.57 -14.18
CA ARG A 217 -0.58 -7.45 -13.44
C ARG A 217 0.17 -7.95 -12.21
N THR A 218 1.37 -7.43 -11.98
CA THR A 218 2.19 -7.88 -10.85
C THR A 218 1.48 -7.60 -9.51
N PRO A 219 1.25 -8.63 -8.66
CA PRO A 219 0.57 -8.45 -7.40
C PRO A 219 1.47 -7.76 -6.36
N TYR A 220 0.85 -7.25 -5.28
CA TYR A 220 1.57 -6.51 -4.24
C TYR A 220 2.70 -7.33 -3.63
N MET A 221 3.89 -6.71 -3.56
CA MET A 221 5.11 -7.29 -2.98
C MET A 221 5.59 -8.62 -3.61
N ALA A 222 5.12 -8.97 -4.80
CA ALA A 222 5.72 -10.08 -5.52
C ALA A 222 7.07 -9.67 -6.11
N ASP A 223 8.05 -10.56 -6.03
CA ASP A 223 9.35 -10.35 -6.65
C ASP A 223 9.24 -10.63 -8.16
N PHE A 224 9.43 -9.57 -8.94
CA PHE A 224 9.38 -9.63 -10.39
C PHE A 224 10.38 -10.64 -10.97
N ARG A 225 11.63 -10.64 -10.50
CA ARG A 225 12.69 -11.50 -11.04
C ARG A 225 12.41 -12.96 -10.73
N GLN A 226 11.78 -13.22 -9.60
CA GLN A 226 11.34 -14.55 -9.25
C GLN A 226 10.24 -15.05 -10.20
N ILE A 227 9.23 -14.22 -10.49
CA ILE A 227 8.17 -14.58 -11.45
C ILE A 227 8.75 -14.82 -12.85
N GLU A 228 9.69 -13.99 -13.29
CA GLU A 228 10.38 -14.16 -14.58
C GLU A 228 11.11 -15.51 -14.66
N GLN A 229 11.88 -15.86 -13.63
CA GLN A 229 12.56 -17.16 -13.55
C GLN A 229 11.58 -18.34 -13.53
N GLU A 230 10.44 -18.20 -12.85
CA GLU A 230 9.39 -19.23 -12.82
C GLU A 230 8.78 -19.43 -14.21
N PHE A 231 8.53 -18.35 -14.95
CA PHE A 231 8.08 -18.46 -16.33
C PHE A 231 9.11 -19.08 -17.27
N ASP A 232 10.39 -18.73 -17.14
CA ASP A 232 11.47 -19.37 -17.92
C ASP A 232 11.51 -20.89 -17.67
N LEU A 233 11.32 -21.32 -16.43
CA LEU A 233 11.24 -22.73 -16.07
C LEU A 233 9.99 -23.39 -16.66
N ILE A 234 8.82 -22.73 -16.60
CA ILE A 234 7.57 -23.24 -17.18
C ILE A 234 7.71 -23.43 -18.70
N ILE A 235 8.27 -22.45 -19.41
CA ILE A 235 8.46 -22.49 -20.87
C ILE A 235 9.47 -23.58 -21.24
N SER A 236 10.63 -23.61 -20.60
CA SER A 236 11.68 -24.58 -20.94
C SER A 236 11.26 -26.03 -20.68
N SER A 237 10.48 -26.27 -19.62
CA SER A 237 9.97 -27.60 -19.26
C SER A 237 8.66 -27.99 -19.97
N HIS A 238 8.00 -27.05 -20.64
CA HIS A 238 6.65 -27.21 -21.21
C HIS A 238 5.65 -27.73 -20.15
N SER A 239 5.74 -27.20 -18.93
CA SER A 239 4.93 -27.70 -17.80
C SER A 239 3.45 -27.32 -17.90
N ILE A 240 3.12 -26.24 -18.62
CA ILE A 240 1.76 -25.77 -18.85
C ILE A 240 1.41 -25.99 -20.32
N ASN A 241 0.36 -26.77 -20.58
CA ASN A 241 -0.05 -27.08 -21.94
C ASN A 241 -0.76 -25.88 -22.59
N GLY A 242 -0.44 -25.59 -23.84
CA GLY A 242 -0.99 -24.44 -24.57
C GLY A 242 -0.37 -23.09 -24.22
N LEU A 243 0.64 -23.03 -23.34
CA LEU A 243 1.41 -21.80 -23.11
C LEU A 243 2.49 -21.67 -24.19
N VAL A 244 2.44 -20.59 -24.97
CA VAL A 244 3.29 -20.39 -26.16
C VAL A 244 4.48 -19.49 -25.83
N ASN A 245 4.22 -18.35 -25.20
CA ASN A 245 5.25 -17.36 -24.91
C ASN A 245 4.86 -16.49 -23.71
N VAL A 246 5.86 -15.96 -23.02
CA VAL A 246 5.66 -14.97 -21.95
C VAL A 246 6.61 -13.80 -22.20
N ARG A 247 6.08 -12.59 -22.09
CA ARG A 247 6.86 -11.36 -22.19
C ARG A 247 6.45 -10.42 -21.07
N TYR A 248 7.43 -9.77 -20.47
CA TYR A 248 7.14 -8.65 -19.60
C TYR A 248 6.77 -7.41 -20.42
N GLU A 249 5.68 -6.75 -20.03
CA GLU A 249 5.25 -5.46 -20.60
C GLU A 249 5.07 -4.41 -19.52
N HIS A 250 5.74 -3.27 -19.75
CA HIS A 250 5.59 -2.06 -18.97
C HIS A 250 4.70 -1.07 -19.74
N LYS A 251 3.38 -1.11 -19.50
CA LYS A 251 2.44 -0.17 -20.14
C LYS A 251 2.50 1.20 -19.45
N ASP A 252 2.49 1.19 -18.12
CA ASP A 252 2.79 2.34 -17.27
C ASP A 252 3.29 1.86 -15.91
N PHE A 253 3.55 2.79 -14.98
CA PHE A 253 4.10 2.51 -13.65
C PHE A 253 3.25 1.54 -12.80
N LEU A 254 1.92 1.55 -12.97
CA LEU A 254 0.97 0.70 -12.22
C LEU A 254 0.41 -0.45 -13.06
N ASN A 255 0.64 -0.43 -14.36
CA ASN A 255 0.37 -1.46 -15.34
C ASN A 255 1.69 -2.09 -15.79
N GLN A 256 2.40 -2.66 -14.83
CA GLN A 256 3.54 -3.54 -15.06
C GLN A 256 3.09 -4.97 -14.86
N GLY A 257 3.48 -5.85 -15.77
CA GLY A 257 2.95 -7.21 -15.78
C GLY A 257 3.48 -8.07 -16.90
N PHE A 258 2.90 -9.25 -17.02
CA PHE A 258 3.31 -10.28 -17.97
C PHE A 258 2.21 -10.50 -19.01
N CYS A 259 2.57 -10.32 -20.27
CA CYS A 259 1.81 -10.81 -21.41
C CYS A 259 2.13 -12.29 -21.61
N VAL A 260 1.10 -13.13 -21.51
CA VAL A 260 1.17 -14.57 -21.67
C VAL A 260 0.35 -14.91 -22.92
N ASP A 261 1.05 -15.37 -23.95
CA ASP A 261 0.44 -15.86 -25.19
C ASP A 261 0.14 -17.35 -25.00
N ILE A 262 -1.11 -17.73 -25.27
CA ILE A 262 -1.59 -19.10 -25.17
C ILE A 262 -2.22 -19.53 -26.49
N GLU A 263 -2.21 -20.82 -26.79
CA GLU A 263 -2.96 -21.37 -27.92
C GLU A 263 -4.45 -21.06 -27.77
N LYS A 264 -5.09 -20.61 -28.85
CA LYS A 264 -6.52 -20.27 -28.86
C LYS A 264 -7.44 -21.46 -28.54
N SER A 265 -6.95 -22.68 -28.74
CA SER A 265 -7.64 -23.93 -28.37
C SER A 265 -7.46 -24.33 -26.91
N ALA A 266 -6.58 -23.67 -26.15
CA ALA A 266 -6.33 -23.99 -24.76
C ALA A 266 -7.52 -23.59 -23.87
N ASP A 267 -7.73 -24.34 -22.79
CA ASP A 267 -8.65 -23.93 -21.73
C ASP A 267 -8.01 -22.79 -20.93
N ILE A 268 -8.43 -21.57 -21.23
CA ILE A 268 -7.91 -20.34 -20.64
C ILE A 268 -7.97 -20.38 -19.10
N ILE A 269 -9.05 -20.90 -18.52
CA ILE A 269 -9.23 -20.94 -17.07
C ILE A 269 -8.26 -21.94 -16.45
N ALA A 270 -8.09 -23.11 -17.08
CA ALA A 270 -7.13 -24.11 -16.62
C ALA A 270 -5.70 -23.56 -16.64
N VAL A 271 -5.30 -22.90 -17.74
CA VAL A 271 -3.97 -22.28 -17.86
C VAL A 271 -3.75 -21.21 -16.80
N ILE A 272 -4.71 -20.30 -16.58
CA ILE A 272 -4.59 -19.26 -15.55
C ILE A 272 -4.40 -19.90 -14.15
N LYS A 273 -5.14 -20.96 -13.84
CA LYS A 273 -5.00 -21.67 -12.55
C LYS A 273 -3.64 -22.32 -12.40
N GLU A 274 -3.12 -22.96 -13.45
CA GLU A 274 -1.77 -23.54 -13.44
C GLU A 274 -0.70 -22.46 -13.23
N ILE A 275 -0.82 -21.31 -13.91
CA ILE A 275 0.08 -20.16 -13.71
C ILE A 275 0.04 -19.68 -12.26
N TYR A 276 -1.13 -19.50 -11.66
CA TYR A 276 -1.24 -19.11 -10.25
C TYR A 276 -0.66 -20.15 -9.28
N ASN A 277 -0.71 -21.44 -9.63
CA ASN A 277 -0.16 -22.50 -8.78
C ASN A 277 1.37 -22.62 -8.89
N MET A 278 1.94 -22.25 -10.04
CA MET A 278 3.36 -22.42 -10.34
C MET A 278 4.18 -21.14 -10.21
N THR A 279 3.54 -19.98 -10.04
CA THR A 279 4.22 -18.69 -10.00
C THR A 279 3.77 -17.80 -8.84
N HIS A 280 4.59 -16.81 -8.49
CA HIS A 280 4.25 -15.77 -7.52
C HIS A 280 3.26 -14.71 -8.05
N LEU A 281 2.62 -14.96 -9.21
CA LEU A 281 1.39 -14.25 -9.58
C LEU A 281 0.23 -14.57 -8.63
N LYS A 282 0.34 -15.63 -7.83
CA LYS A 282 -0.38 -15.78 -6.57
C LYS A 282 0.61 -15.60 -5.42
N ASN A 283 0.66 -14.40 -4.83
CA ASN A 283 1.58 -14.09 -3.74
C ASN A 283 0.90 -14.26 -2.38
N ARG A 284 1.52 -14.98 -1.45
CA ARG A 284 0.99 -15.13 -0.08
C ARG A 284 1.63 -14.10 0.85
N ILE A 285 0.80 -13.30 1.52
CA ILE A 285 1.23 -12.29 2.48
C ILE A 285 0.71 -12.65 3.87
N THR A 286 1.61 -12.76 4.84
CA THR A 286 1.25 -12.92 6.26
C THR A 286 1.06 -11.55 6.90
N ILE A 287 -0.18 -11.24 7.25
CA ILE A 287 -0.53 -10.07 8.07
C ILE A 287 -0.08 -10.33 9.50
N ASN A 288 0.62 -9.36 10.10
CA ASN A 288 0.95 -9.36 11.52
C ASN A 288 0.93 -7.92 12.05
N ASN A 289 -0.20 -7.52 12.60
CA ASN A 289 -0.44 -6.17 13.12
C ASN A 289 0.22 -5.97 14.49
N LEU A 290 1.54 -6.13 14.56
CA LEU A 290 2.33 -5.99 15.76
C LEU A 290 2.76 -4.53 15.95
N ALA A 291 2.30 -3.87 17.00
CA ALA A 291 2.63 -2.49 17.33
C ALA A 291 3.08 -2.35 18.78
N TYR A 292 3.85 -1.31 19.07
CA TYR A 292 4.13 -0.92 20.45
C TYR A 292 2.98 -0.07 21.01
N VAL A 293 2.35 -0.56 22.06
CA VAL A 293 1.33 0.15 22.85
C VAL A 293 1.93 0.41 24.22
N ASP A 294 2.14 1.69 24.54
CA ASP A 294 2.72 2.16 25.81
C ASP A 294 4.02 1.41 26.16
N GLY A 295 4.88 1.23 25.15
CA GLY A 295 6.19 0.57 25.27
C GLY A 295 6.16 -0.96 25.17
N VAL A 296 5.00 -1.59 25.10
CA VAL A 296 4.86 -3.06 25.04
C VAL A 296 4.42 -3.51 23.65
N PRO A 297 5.09 -4.49 23.01
CA PRO A 297 4.64 -5.03 21.73
C PRO A 297 3.32 -5.81 21.93
N GLN A 298 2.30 -5.43 21.18
CA GLN A 298 0.97 -6.03 21.22
C GLN A 298 0.46 -6.22 19.80
N ARG A 299 -0.21 -7.35 19.57
CA ARG A 299 -0.92 -7.60 18.31
C ARG A 299 -2.28 -6.91 18.36
N LEU A 300 -2.58 -6.13 17.34
CA LEU A 300 -3.79 -5.31 17.27
C LEU A 300 -4.79 -5.89 16.27
N ASN A 301 -6.01 -6.11 16.74
CA ASN A 301 -7.15 -6.33 15.84
C ASN A 301 -7.59 -4.98 15.20
N LEU A 302 -8.49 -5.04 14.21
CA LEU A 302 -8.95 -3.84 13.50
C LEU A 302 -9.57 -2.79 14.42
N LYS A 303 -10.38 -3.23 15.38
CA LYS A 303 -11.05 -2.34 16.33
C LYS A 303 -10.07 -1.65 17.26
N ASP A 304 -9.02 -2.35 17.69
CA ASP A 304 -7.95 -1.79 18.51
C ASP A 304 -7.14 -0.75 17.75
N MET A 305 -6.77 -1.00 16.49
CA MET A 305 -6.08 -0.02 15.66
C MET A 305 -6.87 1.29 15.55
N ILE A 306 -8.18 1.19 15.25
CA ILE A 306 -9.08 2.35 15.20
C ILE A 306 -9.18 3.04 16.57
N ARG A 307 -9.39 2.28 17.64
CA ARG A 307 -9.51 2.79 19.01
C ARG A 307 -8.26 3.54 19.44
N PHE A 308 -7.07 2.99 19.21
CA PHE A 308 -5.81 3.61 19.57
C PHE A 308 -5.59 4.90 18.80
N TRP A 309 -5.86 4.91 17.49
CA TRP A 309 -5.78 6.13 16.71
C TRP A 309 -6.73 7.21 17.25
N VAL A 310 -8.00 6.87 17.49
CA VAL A 310 -8.99 7.82 18.06
C VAL A 310 -8.53 8.35 19.42
N SER A 311 -8.02 7.48 20.29
CA SER A 311 -7.53 7.87 21.61
C SER A 311 -6.35 8.84 21.52
N LYS A 312 -5.37 8.56 20.66
CA LYS A 312 -4.20 9.43 20.47
C LYS A 312 -4.60 10.75 19.82
N ARG A 313 -5.56 10.72 18.89
CA ARG A 313 -6.15 11.91 18.26
C ARG A 313 -6.83 12.81 19.29
N ALA A 314 -7.68 12.24 20.15
CA ALA A 314 -8.37 12.98 21.21
C ALA A 314 -7.38 13.57 22.22
N HIS A 315 -6.35 12.81 22.61
CA HIS A 315 -5.30 13.30 23.49
C HIS A 315 -4.54 14.48 22.89
N ALA A 316 -4.12 14.39 21.62
CA ALA A 316 -3.43 15.49 20.94
C ALA A 316 -4.27 16.78 20.88
N ILE A 317 -5.57 16.66 20.61
CA ILE A 317 -6.50 17.81 20.61
C ILE A 317 -6.61 18.39 22.02
N ALA A 318 -6.83 17.56 23.05
CA ALA A 318 -6.99 18.02 24.42
C ALA A 318 -5.73 18.68 24.98
N SER A 319 -4.54 18.18 24.62
CA SER A 319 -3.26 18.76 25.04
C SER A 319 -2.99 20.13 24.41
N TYR A 320 -3.47 20.37 23.19
CA TYR A 320 -3.31 21.66 22.50
C TYR A 320 -4.38 22.69 22.88
N PHE A 321 -5.62 22.25 23.09
CA PHE A 321 -6.74 23.09 23.54
C PHE A 321 -7.01 22.83 25.04
N PRO A 322 -6.37 23.57 25.96
CA PRO A 322 -6.55 23.37 27.40
C PRO A 322 -7.99 23.62 27.85
N GLU A 323 -8.34 23.17 29.06
CA GLU A 323 -9.68 23.31 29.64
C GLU A 323 -10.20 24.76 29.57
N GLY A 324 -11.37 24.95 28.95
CA GLY A 324 -11.97 26.27 28.68
C GLY A 324 -11.64 26.87 27.31
N GLY A 325 -10.74 26.25 26.53
CA GLY A 325 -10.45 26.63 25.15
C GLY A 325 -11.61 26.27 24.20
N ILE A 326 -11.87 27.13 23.21
CA ILE A 326 -12.87 26.86 22.18
C ILE A 326 -12.26 25.85 21.20
N VAL A 327 -12.68 24.58 21.30
CA VAL A 327 -12.36 23.57 20.29
C VAL A 327 -13.16 23.88 19.03
N PRO A 328 -12.52 24.11 17.86
CA PRO A 328 -13.23 24.42 16.64
C PRO A 328 -14.24 23.33 16.27
N LYS A 329 -15.47 23.74 15.97
CA LYS A 329 -16.52 22.82 15.50
C LYS A 329 -16.02 22.17 14.20
N GLY A 330 -15.89 20.85 14.21
CA GLY A 330 -15.37 20.10 13.06
C GLY A 330 -13.87 19.81 13.08
N ILE A 331 -13.17 19.98 14.21
CA ILE A 331 -11.77 19.54 14.34
C ILE A 331 -11.58 18.02 14.13
N LEU A 332 -12.63 17.25 14.41
CA LEU A 332 -12.72 15.81 14.12
C LEU A 332 -13.32 15.52 12.74
N LYS A 333 -13.73 16.54 11.99
CA LYS A 333 -14.24 16.39 10.64
C LYS A 333 -13.05 16.05 9.76
N LEU A 334 -12.96 14.78 9.38
CA LEU A 334 -12.14 14.30 8.28
C LEU A 334 -12.78 14.83 6.98
N ASP A 335 -12.51 16.10 6.64
CA ASP A 335 -13.03 16.69 5.42
C ASP A 335 -12.17 16.24 4.23
N LEU A 336 -12.45 15.02 3.75
CA LEU A 336 -11.86 14.45 2.53
C LEU A 336 -12.64 14.86 1.27
N ARG A 337 -13.64 15.75 1.41
CA ARG A 337 -14.65 16.00 0.38
C ARG A 337 -14.14 16.85 -0.78
N ASP A 338 -13.13 17.69 -0.54
CA ASP A 338 -12.56 18.57 -1.57
C ASP A 338 -11.45 17.88 -2.39
N THR A 339 -11.13 16.62 -2.11
CA THR A 339 -9.94 15.93 -2.64
C THR A 339 -10.17 14.47 -3.03
N LYS A 340 -11.44 14.04 -3.20
CA LYS A 340 -11.81 12.66 -3.54
C LYS A 340 -11.12 12.10 -4.79
N GLU A 341 -10.71 12.97 -5.73
CA GLU A 341 -9.96 12.58 -6.93
C GLU A 341 -8.44 12.51 -6.70
N ILE A 342 -7.91 13.24 -5.72
CA ILE A 342 -6.47 13.32 -5.40
C ILE A 342 -6.04 12.15 -4.52
N TYR A 343 -6.94 11.62 -3.69
CA TYR A 343 -6.65 10.58 -2.71
C TYR A 343 -7.43 9.29 -2.95
N GLN A 344 -7.61 8.87 -4.19
CA GLN A 344 -7.92 7.47 -4.45
C GLN A 344 -6.62 6.75 -4.77
N ALA A 345 -6.40 5.60 -4.12
CA ALA A 345 -5.39 4.66 -4.58
C ALA A 345 -5.62 4.46 -6.08
N PRO A 346 -4.55 4.54 -6.90
CA PRO A 346 -4.71 4.63 -8.34
C PRO A 346 -5.35 3.37 -8.93
N ARG A 347 -5.31 2.26 -8.18
CA ARG A 347 -6.19 1.10 -8.37
C ARG A 347 -6.72 0.58 -7.05
N LYS A 348 -7.96 0.09 -7.10
CA LYS A 348 -8.62 -0.58 -5.99
C LYS A 348 -8.38 -2.09 -6.05
N THR A 349 -7.90 -2.69 -4.97
CA THR A 349 -7.87 -4.15 -4.80
C THR A 349 -9.30 -4.70 -4.80
N GLN A 350 -9.53 -5.77 -5.57
CA GLN A 350 -10.83 -6.41 -5.66
C GLN A 350 -10.96 -7.49 -4.60
N ILE A 351 -12.02 -7.42 -3.80
CA ILE A 351 -12.36 -8.46 -2.83
C ILE A 351 -13.36 -9.39 -3.51
N ILE A 352 -12.95 -10.63 -3.74
CA ILE A 352 -13.73 -11.66 -4.42
C ILE A 352 -14.16 -12.73 -3.42
N HIS A 353 -15.24 -13.45 -3.72
CA HIS A 353 -15.62 -14.60 -2.91
C HIS A 353 -14.63 -15.75 -3.14
N SER A 354 -14.38 -16.08 -4.40
CA SER A 354 -13.42 -17.11 -4.79
C SER A 354 -12.74 -16.73 -6.11
N ILE A 355 -11.52 -17.21 -6.32
CA ILE A 355 -10.83 -17.06 -7.60
C ILE A 355 -11.59 -17.73 -8.75
N ASP A 356 -12.31 -18.82 -8.47
CA ASP A 356 -13.11 -19.55 -9.46
C ASP A 356 -14.26 -18.69 -10.01
N ASP A 357 -14.97 -17.99 -9.12
CA ASP A 357 -16.04 -17.07 -9.52
C ASP A 357 -15.48 -15.93 -10.37
N TYR A 358 -14.33 -15.37 -9.98
CA TYR A 358 -13.68 -14.31 -10.74
C TYR A 358 -13.29 -14.75 -12.16
N LEU A 359 -12.65 -15.91 -12.29
CA LEU A 359 -12.23 -16.43 -13.60
C LEU A 359 -13.42 -16.78 -14.50
N SER A 360 -14.54 -17.23 -13.92
CA SER A 360 -15.78 -17.43 -14.69
C SER A 360 -16.27 -16.13 -15.32
N ILE A 361 -16.21 -15.01 -14.59
CA ILE A 361 -16.63 -13.68 -15.08
C ILE A 361 -15.70 -13.19 -16.19
N VAL A 362 -14.38 -13.35 -16.01
CA VAL A 362 -13.37 -12.97 -17.02
C VAL A 362 -13.61 -13.73 -18.34
N SER A 363 -14.01 -15.00 -18.26
CA SER A 363 -14.34 -15.78 -19.46
C SER A 363 -15.65 -15.30 -20.13
N CYS A 364 -16.65 -14.88 -19.35
CA CYS A 364 -17.95 -14.47 -19.87
C CYS A 364 -17.98 -13.03 -20.44
N HIS A 365 -17.28 -12.08 -19.82
CA HIS A 365 -17.29 -10.66 -20.24
C HIS A 365 -16.62 -10.42 -21.60
N ASN A 366 -15.90 -11.41 -22.14
CA ASN A 366 -15.26 -11.32 -23.46
C ASN A 366 -15.98 -12.16 -24.54
N LEU A 367 -17.05 -12.88 -24.17
CA LEU A 367 -17.92 -13.62 -25.11
C LEU A 367 -19.14 -12.79 -25.57
N ALA A 368 -19.38 -11.63 -24.96
CA ALA A 368 -20.48 -10.70 -25.25
C ALA A 368 -19.93 -9.39 -25.84
#